data_AF-B3XMG1-F1
#
_entry.id   AF-B3XMG1-F1
#
_cell.length_a   1.000
_cell.length_b   1.000
_cell.length_c   1.000
_cell.angle_alpha   90.00
_cell.angle_beta   90.00
_cell.angle_gamma   90.00
#
_symmetry.space_group_name_H-M   'P 1'
#
loop_
_entity.id
_entity.type
_entity.pdbx_description
1 polymer ?
#
loop_
_entity_poly.entity_id
_entity_poly.type
_entity_poly.pdbx_seq_one_letter_code
_entity_poly.pdbx_strand_id
1 'polypeptide(L)' 'MPRYSESDLKRFEEEDYMLLDMALKNAKANGKKEFKVNIQAFDEVPNYERHVWTWASKNGIDYSKPFDEFIFRID' A
#
# COMPACT_ATOMS: atom_id res chain seq x y z
N MET A 1 -8.31 10.74 -22.80
CA MET A 1 -8.32 11.65 -21.65
C MET A 1 -7.82 10.87 -20.44
N PRO A 2 -6.92 11.42 -19.60
CA PRO A 2 -6.64 10.80 -18.31
C PRO A 2 -7.96 10.69 -17.53
N ARG A 3 -8.20 9.53 -16.89
CA ARG A 3 -9.44 9.26 -16.13
C ARG A 3 -9.61 10.21 -14.94
N TYR A 4 -8.50 10.73 -14.42
CA TYR A 4 -8.43 11.53 -13.21
C TYR A 4 -7.52 12.75 -13.41
N SER A 5 -7.78 13.82 -12.66
CA SER A 5 -6.89 14.98 -12.60
C SER A 5 -5.65 14.68 -11.75
N GLU A 6 -4.59 15.48 -11.89
CA GLU A 6 -3.41 15.35 -11.02
C GLU A 6 -3.75 15.50 -9.53
N SER A 7 -4.74 16.33 -9.20
CA SER A 7 -5.21 16.52 -7.83
C SER A 7 -5.89 15.26 -7.28
N ASP A 8 -6.67 14.57 -8.11
CA ASP A 8 -7.32 13.31 -7.73
C ASP A 8 -6.26 12.22 -7.51
N LEU A 9 -5.26 12.12 -8.41
CA LEU A 9 -4.18 11.15 -8.28
C LEU A 9 -3.39 11.35 -6.97
N LYS A 10 -3.08 12.59 -6.61
CA LYS A 10 -2.43 12.89 -5.31
C LYS A 10 -3.28 12.46 -4.12
N ARG A 11 -4.60 12.65 -4.21
CA ARG A 11 -5.51 12.24 -3.15
C ARG A 11 -5.56 10.72 -3.01
N PHE A 12 -5.61 9.98 -4.12
CA PHE A 12 -5.56 8.52 -4.10
C PHE A 12 -4.24 8.01 -3.50
N GLU A 13 -3.10 8.63 -3.85
CA GLU A 13 -1.81 8.30 -3.23
C GLU A 13 -1.83 8.52 -1.70
N GLU A 14 -2.47 9.58 -1.21
CA GLU A 14 -2.61 9.81 0.23
C GLU A 14 -3.51 8.76 0.89
N GLU A 15 -4.64 8.41 0.26
CA GLU A 15 -5.57 7.39 0.75
C GLU A 15 -4.90 6.00 0.81
N ASP A 16 -4.10 5.65 -0.20
CA ASP A 16 -3.30 4.41 -0.27
C ASP A 16 -2.30 4.32 0.88
N TYR A 17 -1.56 5.40 1.15
CA TYR A 17 -0.63 5.43 2.29
C TYR A 17 -1.36 5.32 3.63
N MET A 18 -2.53 5.96 3.78
CA MET A 18 -3.33 5.83 5.00
C MET A 18 -3.78 4.39 5.23
N LEU A 19 -4.21 3.69 4.19
CA LEU A 19 -4.59 2.28 4.25
C LEU A 19 -3.42 1.41 4.74
N LEU A 20 -2.24 1.59 4.14
CA LEU A 20 -1.02 0.86 4.51
C LEU A 20 -0.60 1.14 5.96
N ASP A 21 -0.62 2.40 6.39
CA ASP A 21 -0.28 2.81 7.75
C ASP A 21 -1.25 2.23 8.79
N MET A 22 -2.56 2.23 8.50
CA MET A 22 -3.56 1.64 9.40
C MET A 22 -3.36 0.12 9.51
N ALA A 23 -3.11 -0.56 8.39
CA ALA A 23 -2.88 -2.00 8.37
C ALA A 23 -1.61 -2.37 9.16
N LEU A 24 -0.53 -1.60 8.98
CA LEU A 24 0.72 -1.76 9.72
C LEU A 24 0.52 -1.56 11.23
N LYS A 25 -0.14 -0.46 11.63
CA LYS A 25 -0.43 -0.17 13.05
C LYS A 25 -1.27 -1.29 13.68
N ASN A 26 -2.30 -1.74 12.98
CA ASN A 26 -3.16 -2.82 13.46
C ASN A 26 -2.38 -4.15 13.59
N ALA A 27 -1.55 -4.49 12.60
CA ALA A 27 -0.72 -5.68 12.66
C ALA A 27 0.27 -5.66 13.82
N LYS A 28 0.98 -4.53 14.04
CA LYS A 28 1.87 -4.32 15.19
C LYS A 28 1.13 -4.42 16.52
N ALA A 29 -0.03 -3.78 16.65
CA ALA A 29 -0.83 -3.82 17.87
C ALA A 29 -1.33 -5.23 18.23
N ASN A 30 -1.54 -6.08 17.22
CA ASN A 30 -1.95 -7.47 17.40
C ASN A 30 -0.78 -8.48 17.41
N GLY A 31 0.48 -8.00 17.40
CA GLY A 31 1.66 -8.87 17.36
C GLY A 31 1.77 -9.74 16.11
N LYS A 32 1.17 -9.32 14.99
CA LYS A 32 1.25 -10.03 13.72
C LYS A 32 2.58 -9.71 13.03
N LYS A 33 3.21 -10.74 12.45
CA LYS A 33 4.43 -10.62 11.65
C LYS A 33 4.18 -10.30 10.18
N GLU A 34 2.92 -10.29 9.77
CA GLU A 34 2.54 -9.94 8.41
C GLU A 34 1.14 -9.35 8.35
N PHE A 35 0.88 -8.56 7.30
CA PHE A 35 -0.45 -8.13 6.92
C PHE A 35 -0.60 -8.14 5.40
N LYS A 36 -1.85 -8.18 4.96
CA LYS A 36 -2.21 -8.30 3.54
C LYS A 36 -3.09 -7.15 3.12
N VAL A 37 -2.88 -6.67 1.90
CA VAL A 37 -3.72 -5.66 1.26
C VAL A 37 -4.01 -6.10 -0.16
N ASN A 38 -5.27 -5.98 -0.59
CA ASN A 38 -5.66 -6.34 -1.95
C ASN A 38 -5.12 -5.30 -2.95
N ILE A 39 -4.64 -5.74 -4.10
CA ILE A 39 -4.11 -4.87 -5.16
C ILE A 39 -5.17 -3.91 -5.70
N GLN A 40 -6.43 -4.33 -5.73
CA GLN A 40 -7.55 -3.48 -6.17
C GLN A 40 -7.73 -2.24 -5.30
N ALA A 41 -7.14 -2.19 -4.10
CA ALA A 41 -7.15 -0.98 -3.30
C ALA A 41 -6.34 0.17 -3.93
N PHE A 42 -5.45 -0.13 -4.88
CA PHE A 42 -4.51 0.83 -5.47
C PHE A 42 -4.73 1.04 -6.98
N ASP A 43 -5.84 0.55 -7.54
CA ASP A 43 -6.08 0.55 -8.99
C ASP A 43 -6.27 1.95 -9.58
N GLU A 44 -6.64 2.93 -8.75
CA GLU A 44 -6.81 4.32 -9.12
C GLU A 44 -5.49 5.09 -9.29
N VAL A 45 -4.37 4.58 -8.75
CA VAL A 45 -3.03 5.19 -8.87
C VAL A 45 -2.22 4.53 -10.00
N PRO A 46 -1.85 5.28 -11.06
CA PRO A 46 -0.93 4.79 -12.08
C PRO A 46 0.41 4.41 -11.47
N ASN A 47 0.98 3.26 -11.87
CA ASN A 47 2.24 2.76 -11.32
C ASN A 47 2.21 2.56 -9.79
N TYR A 48 1.06 2.16 -9.23
CA TYR A 48 0.90 1.88 -7.81
C TYR A 48 1.97 0.95 -7.22
N GLU A 49 2.57 0.05 -8.02
CA GLU A 49 3.69 -0.79 -7.54
C GLU A 49 4.87 0.05 -7.04
N ARG A 50 5.21 1.15 -7.72
CA ARG A 50 6.27 2.07 -7.29
C ARG A 50 5.86 2.82 -6.03
N HIS A 51 4.58 3.16 -5.93
CA HIS A 51 4.00 3.82 -4.77
C HIS A 51 4.11 2.92 -3.52
N VAL A 52 3.66 1.67 -3.62
CA VAL A 52 3.77 0.65 -2.56
C VAL A 52 5.23 0.38 -2.20
N TRP A 53 6.11 0.23 -3.20
CA TRP A 53 7.54 0.03 -2.97
C TRP A 53 8.17 1.20 -2.19
N THR A 54 7.80 2.43 -2.51
CA THR A 54 8.30 3.63 -1.84
C THR A 54 7.88 3.65 -0.38
N TRP A 55 6.62 3.31 -0.09
CA TRP A 55 6.11 3.21 1.28
C TRP A 55 6.82 2.10 2.07
N ALA A 56 6.93 0.91 1.48
CA ALA A 56 7.56 -0.25 2.12
C ALA A 56 9.03 0.03 2.44
N SER A 57 9.76 0.61 1.49
CA SER A 57 11.17 1.00 1.65
C SER A 57 11.36 2.04 2.76
N LYS A 58 10.48 3.04 2.86
CA LYS A 58 10.52 4.05 3.94
C LYS A 58 10.29 3.45 5.32
N ASN A 59 9.48 2.41 5.40
CA ASN A 59 9.15 1.74 6.66
C ASN A 59 10.05 0.55 6.99
N GLY A 60 11.01 0.21 6.11
CA GLY A 60 11.87 -0.97 6.29
C GLY A 60 11.10 -2.29 6.23
N ILE A 61 10.02 -2.34 5.45
CA ILE A 61 9.13 -3.49 5.35
C ILE A 61 9.42 -4.24 4.05
N ASP A 62 9.68 -5.53 4.16
CA ASP A 62 9.72 -6.42 3.00
C ASP A 62 8.30 -6.82 2.59
N TYR A 63 8.08 -7.05 1.30
CA TYR A 63 6.78 -7.51 0.82
C TYR A 63 6.88 -8.42 -0.41
N SER A 64 5.82 -9.18 -0.64
CA SER A 64 5.65 -10.00 -1.85
C SER A 64 4.28 -9.76 -2.46
N LYS A 65 4.17 -10.03 -3.76
CA LYS A 65 2.95 -9.81 -4.55
C LYS A 65 2.44 -11.12 -5.19
N PRO A 66 1.91 -12.08 -4.43
CA PRO A 66 1.26 -13.24 -5.00
C PRO A 66 -0.15 -12.89 -5.50
N PHE A 67 -0.45 -13.19 -6.77
CA PHE A 67 -1.75 -12.97 -7.40
C PHE A 67 -2.25 -11.51 -7.24
N ASP A 68 -3.36 -11.34 -6.52
CA ASP A 68 -4.10 -10.08 -6.32
C ASP A 68 -3.86 -9.45 -4.93
N GLU A 69 -2.81 -9.86 -4.21
CA GLU A 69 -2.51 -9.37 -2.86
C GLU A 69 -1.06 -8.90 -2.72
N PHE A 70 -0.86 -7.83 -1.95
CA PHE A 70 0.42 -7.49 -1.34
C PHE A 70 0.48 -8.09 0.06
N ILE A 71 1.52 -8.89 0.33
CA ILE A 71 1.81 -9.45 1.64
C ILE A 71 3.05 -8.75 2.20
N PHE A 72 2.87 -7.95 3.23
CA PHE A 72 3.91 -7.18 3.90
C PHE A 72 4.39 -7.90 5.17
N ARG A 73 5.70 -8.04 5.34
CA ARG A 73 6.36 -8.70 6.47
C ARG A 73 6.89 -7.65 7.43
N ILE A 74 6.50 -7.76 8.70
CA ILE A 74 6.88 -6.87 9.80
C ILE A 74 7.85 -7.63 10.68
N ASP A 75 9.10 -7.17 10.72
CA ASP A 75 10.14 -7.64 11.67
C ASP A 75 9.95 -7.04 13.07
#